data_AF-A0A557RWJ1-F1
#
_entry.id   AF-A0A557RWJ1-F1
#
_cell.length_a   1.000
_cell.length_b   1.000
_cell.length_c   1.000
_cell.angle_alpha   90.00
_cell.angle_beta   90.00
_cell.angle_gamma   90.00
#
_symmetry.space_group_name_H-M   'P 1'
#
loop_
_entity.id
_entity.type
_entity.pdbx_description
1 polymer ?
#
loop_
_entity_poly.entity_id
_entity_poly.type
_entity_poly.pdbx_seq_one_letter_code
_entity_poly.pdbx_strand_id
1 'polypeptide(L)'
;MNSWTDAGEYFHDMLPRLFCALFCLLLFAPMTTALAKPPNATLIIKRDITCQHQSGPDRMLSTDTAQITLPEQDGNFTSSGNYTMKGSASPAPGMNGYQLAGAAIYKGAVKDEVLILNFGQWHYQGQALNNSSAAMPSATKPVRLTLEPNSSVTVKFSETTHAIPCSGKVVYKLDFKPETQVWDITLNGHRKLTYHSSVFVKQQGSKQLNTLNYDLGADFDYKLSARVVLTKKKKQWVYTSGTINRSTVDYDYFQNPMLYKVNNIFCQYCDKIEQLKGQALDGDILDDILILFWPTIEPVVIIDSQLNPDIKCAPGEAYDTCVRQHQKASTRLEISDSDFLQRTWGHHLPLRNGSYDPAKDDGMDPKIKKIKGASTLLLKYRYDLHRVE
;
A
#
# COMPACT_ATOMS: atom_id res chain seq x y z
N MET A 1 41.36 62.37 -26.73
CA MET A 1 42.25 62.66 -25.59
C MET A 1 41.60 62.07 -24.34
N ASN A 2 42.32 61.13 -23.71
CA ASN A 2 42.39 60.75 -22.28
C ASN A 2 41.39 61.44 -21.32
N SER A 3 40.83 60.82 -20.28
CA SER A 3 41.18 59.59 -19.56
C SER A 3 40.07 59.23 -18.56
N TRP A 4 40.01 57.93 -18.28
CA TRP A 4 39.51 57.20 -17.12
C TRP A 4 39.33 57.95 -15.79
N THR A 5 38.22 57.68 -15.10
CA THR A 5 38.17 57.04 -13.77
C THR A 5 36.70 56.83 -13.37
N ASP A 6 36.30 55.58 -13.15
CA ASP A 6 35.51 55.18 -11.97
C ASP A 6 35.24 53.66 -12.03
N ALA A 7 36.12 52.94 -11.35
CA ALA A 7 35.95 51.54 -10.98
C ALA A 7 35.44 51.54 -9.53
N GLY A 8 34.13 51.36 -9.35
CA GLY A 8 33.54 51.44 -8.03
C GLY A 8 32.09 50.98 -7.94
N GLU A 9 31.65 50.00 -8.75
CA GLU A 9 30.25 49.57 -8.69
C GLU A 9 30.02 48.14 -9.24
N TYR A 10 30.84 47.16 -8.84
CA TYR A 10 30.64 45.76 -9.24
C TYR A 10 30.96 44.73 -8.15
N PHE A 11 30.62 45.02 -6.89
CA PHE A 11 30.81 44.05 -5.79
C PHE A 11 29.58 43.68 -4.98
N HIS A 12 28.38 44.13 -5.38
CA HIS A 12 27.14 43.80 -4.65
C HIS A 12 26.22 42.76 -5.30
N ASP A 13 26.53 42.27 -6.51
CA ASP A 13 25.59 41.44 -7.29
C ASP A 13 26.01 39.99 -7.51
N MET A 14 27.16 39.54 -6.97
CA MET A 14 27.64 38.15 -7.13
C MET A 14 27.44 37.24 -5.92
N LEU A 15 27.11 37.78 -4.74
CA LEU A 15 26.88 36.97 -3.54
C LEU A 15 25.57 36.15 -3.52
N PRO A 16 24.44 36.58 -4.15
CA PRO A 16 23.22 35.76 -4.15
C PRO A 16 23.28 34.58 -5.12
N ARG A 17 24.12 34.64 -6.16
CA ARG A 17 24.18 33.61 -7.21
C ARG A 17 25.09 32.44 -6.86
N LEU A 18 26.13 32.64 -6.05
CA LEU A 18 26.96 31.54 -5.54
C LEU A 18 26.22 30.69 -4.48
N PHE A 19 25.37 31.31 -3.64
CA PHE A 19 24.58 30.57 -2.65
C PHE A 19 23.48 29.70 -3.29
N CYS A 20 22.88 30.13 -4.39
CA CYS A 20 21.87 29.34 -5.11
C CYS A 20 22.49 28.13 -5.83
N ALA A 21 23.71 28.28 -6.39
CA ALA A 21 24.42 27.18 -7.02
C ALA A 21 24.93 26.13 -6.02
N LEU A 22 25.37 26.55 -4.82
CA LEU A 22 25.82 25.63 -3.77
C LEU A 22 24.66 24.88 -3.10
N PHE A 23 23.47 25.48 -3.01
CA PHE A 23 22.27 24.83 -2.47
C PHE A 23 21.65 23.83 -3.46
N CYS A 24 21.71 24.10 -4.77
CA CYS A 24 21.27 23.14 -5.80
C CYS A 24 22.18 21.91 -5.89
N LEU A 25 23.47 22.01 -5.56
CA LEU A 25 24.40 20.88 -5.58
C LEU A 25 24.30 19.96 -4.34
N LEU A 26 23.68 20.43 -3.25
CA LEU A 26 23.44 19.61 -2.04
C LEU A 26 22.06 18.90 -2.03
N LEU A 27 21.16 19.23 -2.96
CA LEU A 27 19.89 18.53 -3.15
C LEU A 27 19.96 17.36 -4.16
N PHE A 28 21.10 17.18 -4.82
CA PHE A 28 21.45 15.97 -5.57
C PHE A 28 22.51 15.15 -4.84
N ALA A 29 22.33 14.94 -3.53
CA ALA A 29 22.88 13.73 -2.95
C ALA A 29 22.17 12.56 -3.66
N PRO A 30 22.88 11.65 -4.36
CA PRO A 30 22.24 10.45 -4.88
C PRO A 30 21.62 9.76 -3.68
N MET A 31 20.29 9.67 -3.66
CA MET A 31 19.60 8.73 -2.79
C MET A 31 20.28 7.39 -3.06
N THR A 32 21.11 6.96 -2.11
CA THR A 32 21.64 5.61 -2.10
C THR A 32 20.41 4.76 -1.83
N THR A 33 19.74 4.35 -2.91
CA THR A 33 18.83 3.23 -2.88
C THR A 33 19.66 2.11 -2.27
N ALA A 34 19.35 1.75 -1.02
CA ALA A 34 19.91 0.56 -0.40
C ALA A 34 19.73 -0.55 -1.43
N LEU A 35 20.85 -1.07 -1.96
CA LEU A 35 20.83 -2.06 -3.04
C LEU A 35 19.92 -3.20 -2.58
N ALA A 36 18.72 -3.25 -3.14
CA ALA A 36 17.79 -4.33 -2.86
C ALA A 36 18.51 -5.59 -3.31
N LYS A 37 18.72 -6.54 -2.38
CA LYS A 37 19.37 -7.80 -2.72
C LYS A 37 18.66 -8.39 -3.95
N PRO A 38 19.40 -8.81 -4.99
CA PRO A 38 18.78 -9.34 -6.19
C PRO A 38 17.90 -10.53 -5.80
N PRO A 39 16.67 -10.59 -6.31
CA PRO A 39 15.72 -11.57 -5.87
C PRO A 39 16.18 -12.97 -6.32
N ASN A 40 16.17 -13.92 -5.39
CA ASN A 40 16.59 -15.29 -5.65
C ASN A 40 15.37 -16.15 -5.97
N ALA A 41 15.49 -16.98 -7.01
CA ALA A 41 14.49 -17.96 -7.43
C ALA A 41 15.11 -19.35 -7.43
N THR A 42 14.32 -20.38 -7.11
CA THR A 42 14.73 -21.78 -7.31
C THR A 42 14.06 -22.32 -8.57
N LEU A 43 14.86 -22.68 -9.58
CA LEU A 43 14.38 -23.40 -10.75
C LEU A 43 14.40 -24.90 -10.46
N ILE A 44 13.25 -25.54 -10.60
CA ILE A 44 13.09 -26.98 -10.48
C ILE A 44 12.71 -27.53 -11.86
N ILE A 45 13.49 -28.48 -12.36
CA ILE A 45 13.23 -29.11 -13.64
C ILE A 45 12.97 -30.58 -13.41
N LYS A 46 11.77 -31.05 -13.76
CA LYS A 46 11.42 -32.47 -13.72
C LYS A 46 11.31 -33.00 -15.13
N ARG A 47 11.97 -34.10 -15.44
CA ARG A 47 11.88 -34.74 -16.76
C ARG A 47 11.42 -36.17 -16.62
N ASP A 48 10.53 -36.55 -17.53
CA ASP A 48 10.13 -37.92 -17.81
C ASP A 48 10.34 -38.15 -19.31
N ILE A 49 11.38 -38.90 -19.65
CA ILE A 49 11.85 -39.08 -21.02
C ILE A 49 11.91 -40.57 -21.31
N THR A 50 11.47 -40.98 -22.49
CA THR A 50 11.66 -42.34 -22.99
C THR A 50 12.37 -42.29 -24.32
N CYS A 51 13.51 -42.96 -24.43
CA CYS A 51 14.32 -43.07 -25.64
C CYS A 51 14.35 -44.52 -26.13
N GLN A 52 14.27 -44.73 -27.44
CA GLN A 52 14.33 -46.04 -28.06
C GLN A 52 15.74 -46.31 -28.58
N HIS A 53 16.43 -47.28 -27.99
CA HIS A 53 17.75 -47.73 -28.42
C HIS A 53 17.66 -49.06 -29.17
N GLN A 54 18.76 -49.45 -29.83
CA GLN A 54 18.89 -50.78 -30.44
C GLN A 54 18.70 -51.92 -29.40
N SER A 55 19.04 -51.65 -28.14
CA SER A 55 18.87 -52.55 -26.99
C SER A 55 17.50 -52.43 -26.30
N GLY A 56 16.54 -51.71 -26.88
CA GLY A 56 15.19 -51.51 -26.34
C GLY A 56 14.95 -50.12 -25.73
N PRO A 57 13.74 -49.90 -25.17
CA PRO A 57 13.38 -48.62 -24.58
C PRO A 57 14.10 -48.37 -23.26
N ASP A 58 14.55 -47.13 -23.07
CA ASP A 58 15.03 -46.62 -21.79
C ASP A 58 14.17 -45.42 -21.35
N ARG A 59 13.50 -45.59 -20.22
CA ARG A 59 12.79 -44.52 -19.52
C ARG A 59 13.66 -43.90 -18.44
N MET A 60 13.85 -42.59 -18.54
CA MET A 60 14.65 -41.76 -17.64
C MET A 60 13.78 -40.76 -16.87
N LEU A 61 13.95 -40.74 -15.56
CA LEU A 61 13.37 -39.74 -14.66
C LEU A 61 14.48 -38.88 -14.06
N SER A 62 14.35 -37.56 -14.15
CA SER A 62 15.30 -36.63 -13.51
C SER A 62 14.61 -35.50 -12.77
N THR A 63 15.25 -35.06 -11.69
CA THR A 63 14.93 -33.80 -11.02
C THR A 63 16.21 -33.00 -10.86
N ASP A 64 16.16 -31.76 -11.36
CA ASP A 64 17.23 -30.79 -11.21
C ASP A 64 16.75 -29.64 -10.36
N THR A 65 17.65 -29.08 -9.57
CA THR A 65 17.40 -27.86 -8.80
C THR A 65 18.56 -26.90 -8.99
N ALA A 66 18.23 -25.66 -9.35
CA ALA A 66 19.20 -24.58 -9.55
C ALA A 66 18.76 -23.31 -8.83
N GLN A 67 19.69 -22.66 -8.14
CA GLN A 67 19.46 -21.35 -7.53
C GLN A 67 19.77 -20.28 -8.57
N ILE A 68 18.74 -19.58 -9.02
CA ILE A 68 18.85 -18.49 -9.98
C ILE A 68 18.81 -17.17 -9.21
N THR A 69 19.93 -16.46 -9.23
CA THR A 69 19.94 -15.03 -8.92
C THR A 69 19.45 -14.30 -10.15
N LEU A 70 18.28 -13.68 -10.06
CA LEU A 70 17.74 -12.92 -11.19
C LEU A 70 18.54 -11.62 -11.34
N PRO A 71 18.88 -11.22 -12.58
CA PRO A 71 19.53 -9.95 -12.82
C PRO A 71 18.58 -8.80 -12.43
N GLU A 72 19.13 -7.71 -11.89
CA GLU A 72 18.35 -6.52 -11.48
C GLU A 72 17.64 -5.85 -12.67
N GLN A 73 18.20 -6.01 -13.87
CA GLN A 73 17.64 -5.53 -15.13
C GLN A 73 17.56 -6.66 -16.15
N ASP A 74 16.80 -6.43 -17.23
CA ASP A 74 16.70 -7.37 -18.34
C ASP A 74 18.11 -7.70 -18.85
N GLY A 75 18.42 -8.98 -18.94
CA GLY A 75 19.80 -9.40 -19.13
C GLY A 75 20.00 -10.90 -19.04
N ASN A 76 21.20 -11.34 -19.40
CA ASN A 76 21.59 -12.73 -19.36
C ASN A 76 21.94 -13.15 -17.93
N PHE A 77 21.70 -14.42 -17.60
CA PHE A 77 22.15 -15.02 -16.36
C PHE A 77 22.84 -16.37 -16.62
N THR A 78 23.70 -16.76 -15.69
CA THR A 78 24.24 -18.12 -15.60
C THR A 78 24.06 -18.60 -14.17
N SER A 79 23.50 -19.80 -14.00
CA SER A 79 23.26 -20.42 -12.71
C SER A 79 23.83 -21.83 -12.69
N SER A 80 24.38 -22.24 -11.56
CA SER A 80 24.75 -23.62 -11.31
C SER A 80 23.66 -24.32 -10.50
N GLY A 81 23.49 -25.61 -10.78
CA GLY A 81 22.57 -26.47 -10.07
C GLY A 81 23.11 -27.88 -9.98
N ASN A 82 22.30 -28.76 -9.40
CA ASN A 82 22.60 -30.18 -9.34
C ASN A 82 21.42 -30.96 -9.91
N TYR A 83 21.72 -32.08 -10.56
CA TYR A 83 20.72 -33.01 -11.05
C TYR A 83 20.86 -34.37 -10.37
N THR A 84 19.73 -35.07 -10.30
CA THR A 84 19.68 -36.50 -10.01
C THR A 84 18.83 -37.19 -11.08
N MET A 85 19.31 -38.32 -11.59
CA MET A 85 18.66 -39.06 -12.67
C MET A 85 18.61 -40.54 -12.33
N LYS A 86 17.51 -41.18 -12.70
CA LYS A 86 17.34 -42.64 -12.65
C LYS A 86 16.84 -43.12 -14.00
N GLY A 87 17.56 -44.06 -14.61
CA GLY A 87 17.11 -44.78 -15.80
C GLY A 87 16.51 -46.13 -15.43
N SER A 88 15.74 -46.70 -16.35
CA SER A 88 15.13 -48.01 -16.15
C SER A 88 16.12 -49.12 -16.49
N ALA A 89 16.03 -50.25 -15.78
CA ALA A 89 16.67 -51.47 -16.26
C ALA A 89 15.95 -51.87 -17.55
N SER A 90 16.64 -51.83 -18.69
CA SER A 90 16.06 -52.34 -19.94
C SER A 90 15.81 -53.86 -19.79
N PRO A 91 14.77 -54.41 -20.41
CA PRO A 91 14.59 -55.86 -20.49
C PRO A 91 15.70 -56.59 -21.28
N ALA A 92 16.63 -55.86 -21.92
CA ALA A 92 17.80 -56.44 -22.56
C ALA A 92 18.81 -56.99 -21.52
N PRO A 93 19.37 -58.20 -21.75
CA PRO A 93 20.38 -58.78 -20.88
C PRO A 93 21.58 -57.84 -20.70
N GLY A 94 21.88 -57.46 -19.45
CA GLY A 94 23.06 -56.67 -19.09
C GLY A 94 22.82 -55.20 -18.76
N MET A 95 21.60 -54.66 -18.92
CA MET A 95 21.29 -53.27 -18.56
C MET A 95 20.64 -53.18 -17.17
N ASN A 96 21.47 -53.15 -16.12
CA ASN A 96 21.01 -52.83 -14.76
C ASN A 96 20.58 -51.36 -14.69
N GLY A 97 19.48 -51.07 -13.99
CA GLY A 97 19.03 -49.69 -13.78
C GLY A 97 20.14 -48.83 -13.16
N TYR A 98 20.24 -47.58 -13.60
CA TYR A 98 21.34 -46.69 -13.21
C TYR A 98 20.83 -45.46 -12.46
N GLN A 99 21.68 -44.92 -11.59
CA GLN A 99 21.47 -43.65 -10.92
C GLN A 99 22.70 -42.77 -11.09
N LEU A 100 22.48 -41.54 -11.56
CA LEU A 100 23.53 -40.56 -11.80
C LEU A 100 23.21 -39.25 -11.07
N ALA A 101 24.25 -38.55 -10.66
CA ALA A 101 24.16 -37.20 -10.12
C ALA A 101 25.36 -36.38 -10.56
N GLY A 102 25.19 -35.07 -10.69
CA GLY A 102 26.28 -34.18 -11.07
C GLY A 102 25.87 -32.71 -11.10
N ALA A 103 26.83 -31.88 -11.46
CA ALA A 103 26.62 -30.45 -11.63
C ALA A 103 25.89 -30.16 -12.96
N ALA A 104 25.02 -29.16 -12.94
CA ALA A 104 24.35 -28.61 -14.10
C ALA A 104 24.62 -27.10 -14.22
N ILE A 105 24.70 -26.60 -15.45
CA ILE A 105 24.84 -25.18 -15.73
C ILE A 105 23.68 -24.74 -16.59
N TYR A 106 22.95 -23.73 -16.13
CA TYR A 106 21.81 -23.14 -16.81
C TYR A 106 22.16 -21.74 -17.29
N LYS A 107 21.78 -21.45 -18.53
CA LYS A 107 21.95 -20.14 -19.16
C LYS A 107 20.61 -19.70 -19.73
N GLY A 108 20.34 -18.41 -19.63
CA GLY A 108 19.13 -17.82 -20.19
C GLY A 108 19.18 -16.31 -20.08
N ALA A 109 18.02 -15.70 -20.27
CA ALA A 109 17.84 -14.26 -20.13
C ALA A 109 16.54 -13.95 -19.39
N VAL A 110 16.49 -12.84 -18.68
CA VAL A 110 15.25 -12.24 -18.21
C VAL A 110 14.88 -11.11 -19.16
N LYS A 111 13.64 -11.12 -19.64
CA LYS A 111 13.08 -10.04 -20.44
C LYS A 111 11.62 -9.82 -20.09
N ASP A 112 11.24 -8.59 -19.76
CA ASP A 112 9.85 -8.20 -19.46
C ASP A 112 9.15 -9.13 -18.45
N GLU A 113 9.82 -9.46 -17.34
CA GLU A 113 9.38 -10.42 -16.31
C GLU A 113 9.15 -11.86 -16.78
N VAL A 114 9.76 -12.21 -17.90
CA VAL A 114 9.80 -13.57 -18.41
C VAL A 114 11.21 -14.09 -18.34
N LEU A 115 11.39 -15.19 -17.62
CA LEU A 115 12.60 -15.99 -17.65
C LEU A 115 12.58 -16.84 -18.93
N ILE A 116 13.49 -16.52 -19.84
CA ILE A 116 13.70 -17.23 -21.10
C ILE A 116 14.85 -18.21 -20.90
N LEU A 117 14.51 -19.49 -20.86
CA LEU A 117 15.44 -20.60 -20.73
C LEU A 117 15.67 -21.22 -22.09
N ASN A 118 16.93 -21.36 -22.47
CA ASN A 118 17.28 -22.29 -23.52
C ASN A 118 17.13 -23.70 -22.94
N PHE A 119 16.42 -24.56 -23.67
CA PHE A 119 16.18 -25.93 -23.24
C PHE A 119 17.53 -26.61 -22.98
N GLY A 120 17.76 -27.10 -21.76
CA GLY A 120 18.99 -27.83 -21.44
C GLY A 120 19.03 -29.13 -22.25
N GLN A 121 19.94 -29.22 -23.22
CA GLN A 121 20.16 -30.41 -24.05
C GLN A 121 21.12 -31.34 -23.33
N TRP A 122 20.71 -32.59 -23.12
CA TRP A 122 21.52 -33.61 -22.45
C TRP A 122 21.77 -34.79 -23.36
N HIS A 123 22.87 -35.48 -23.14
CA HIS A 123 23.14 -36.75 -23.81
C HIS A 123 23.65 -37.78 -22.83
N TYR A 124 23.10 -38.97 -23.00
CA TYR A 124 23.44 -40.13 -22.22
C TYR A 124 24.17 -41.12 -23.12
N GLN A 125 25.48 -41.28 -22.89
CA GLN A 125 26.31 -42.33 -23.49
C GLN A 125 26.73 -43.38 -22.45
N GLY A 126 25.92 -43.61 -21.42
CA GLY A 126 26.17 -44.69 -20.47
C GLY A 126 27.21 -44.41 -19.38
N GLN A 127 27.93 -43.27 -19.36
CA GLN A 127 28.95 -43.01 -18.34
C GLN A 127 29.05 -41.56 -17.82
N ALA A 128 28.60 -40.55 -18.58
CA ALA A 128 28.58 -39.15 -18.12
C ALA A 128 27.58 -38.30 -18.92
N LEU A 129 27.13 -37.17 -18.34
CA LEU A 129 26.30 -36.18 -19.01
C LEU A 129 27.17 -35.05 -19.59
N ASN A 130 27.16 -34.89 -20.92
CA ASN A 130 27.78 -33.74 -21.59
C ASN A 130 26.70 -32.76 -22.11
N ASN A 131 26.94 -31.47 -21.86
CA ASN A 131 26.03 -30.35 -22.14
C ASN A 131 26.25 -29.79 -23.57
N SER A 132 26.04 -30.59 -24.62
CA SER A 132 26.17 -30.10 -26.01
C SER A 132 25.71 -31.07 -27.12
N SER A 133 24.92 -32.11 -26.83
CA SER A 133 24.63 -33.11 -27.87
C SER A 133 23.46 -32.73 -28.76
N ALA A 134 23.68 -32.86 -30.06
CA ALA A 134 22.66 -32.71 -31.10
C ALA A 134 21.56 -33.78 -31.04
N ALA A 135 21.80 -34.91 -30.35
CA ALA A 135 20.99 -36.13 -30.50
C ALA A 135 19.61 -36.15 -29.78
N MET A 136 19.27 -35.14 -28.96
CA MET A 136 17.99 -35.12 -28.23
C MET A 136 16.94 -34.20 -28.88
N PRO A 137 15.63 -34.51 -28.70
CA PRO A 137 14.56 -33.56 -28.95
C PRO A 137 14.72 -32.26 -28.19
N SER A 138 14.78 -31.18 -28.96
CA SER A 138 14.64 -29.83 -28.45
C SER A 138 13.25 -29.31 -28.77
N ALA A 139 12.68 -28.54 -27.85
CA ALA A 139 11.57 -27.69 -28.22
C ALA A 139 12.08 -26.70 -29.28
N THR A 140 11.32 -26.50 -30.35
CA THR A 140 11.65 -25.56 -31.44
C THR A 140 11.79 -24.10 -30.99
N LYS A 141 11.43 -23.78 -29.74
CA LYS A 141 11.46 -22.44 -29.16
C LYS A 141 11.98 -22.47 -27.71
N PRO A 142 12.62 -21.38 -27.24
CA PRO A 142 12.97 -21.19 -25.83
C PRO A 142 11.77 -21.38 -24.89
N VAL A 143 12.03 -21.91 -23.70
CA VAL A 143 11.01 -22.07 -22.66
C VAL A 143 10.86 -20.74 -21.93
N ARG A 144 9.62 -20.25 -21.83
CA ARG A 144 9.28 -18.98 -21.20
C ARG A 144 8.55 -19.24 -19.90
N LEU A 145 9.11 -18.80 -18.77
CA LEU A 145 8.48 -18.87 -17.45
C LEU A 145 8.19 -17.44 -16.98
N THR A 146 6.95 -17.14 -16.63
CA THR A 146 6.63 -15.87 -15.97
C THR A 146 7.27 -15.85 -14.59
N LEU A 147 7.82 -14.71 -14.16
CA LEU A 147 8.35 -14.50 -12.81
C LEU A 147 7.22 -14.31 -11.77
N GLU A 148 6.22 -15.19 -11.79
CA GLU A 148 5.14 -15.23 -10.81
C GLU A 148 5.43 -16.29 -9.73
N PRO A 149 4.95 -16.09 -8.49
CA PRO A 149 5.10 -17.08 -7.44
C PRO A 149 4.53 -18.43 -7.87
N ASN A 150 5.31 -19.51 -7.69
CA ASN A 150 4.94 -20.88 -8.04
C ASN A 150 4.61 -21.13 -9.53
N SER A 151 5.13 -20.33 -10.46
CA SER A 151 4.87 -20.52 -11.88
C SER A 151 5.43 -21.86 -12.40
N SER A 152 4.73 -22.47 -13.36
CA SER A 152 5.23 -23.69 -14.02
C SER A 152 4.79 -23.81 -15.47
N VAL A 153 5.66 -24.38 -16.30
CA VAL A 153 5.38 -24.67 -17.71
C VAL A 153 5.74 -26.11 -18.02
N THR A 154 4.83 -26.78 -18.72
CA THR A 154 5.03 -28.13 -19.23
C THR A 154 5.37 -28.08 -20.71
N VAL A 155 6.51 -28.65 -21.07
CA VAL A 155 6.95 -28.86 -22.46
C VAL A 155 6.84 -30.34 -22.78
N LYS A 156 6.08 -30.68 -23.81
CA LYS A 156 6.03 -32.03 -24.37
C LYS A 156 6.82 -32.06 -25.66
N PHE A 157 7.50 -33.17 -25.91
CA PHE A 157 8.22 -33.39 -27.16
C PHE A 157 8.03 -34.85 -27.60
N SER A 158 8.04 -35.04 -28.91
CA SER A 158 7.95 -36.34 -29.56
C SER A 158 8.83 -36.30 -30.80
N GLU A 159 9.80 -37.21 -30.86
CA GLU A 159 10.70 -37.44 -31.99
C GLU A 159 11.70 -36.33 -32.35
N THR A 160 12.84 -36.77 -32.91
CA THR A 160 13.85 -35.95 -33.57
C THR A 160 14.42 -36.65 -34.78
N THR A 161 15.07 -35.87 -35.66
CA THR A 161 15.82 -36.29 -36.87
C THR A 161 17.03 -37.22 -36.60
N HIS A 162 17.10 -37.90 -35.46
CA HIS A 162 18.25 -38.67 -35.01
C HIS A 162 17.93 -40.16 -34.91
N ALA A 163 18.98 -40.99 -34.93
CA ALA A 163 18.88 -42.45 -34.94
C ALA A 163 18.25 -43.07 -33.67
N ILE A 164 18.04 -42.29 -32.61
CA ILE A 164 17.44 -42.72 -31.33
C ILE A 164 16.19 -41.86 -31.09
N PRO A 165 14.97 -42.36 -31.36
CA PRO A 165 13.77 -41.59 -31.13
C PRO A 165 13.49 -41.45 -29.63
N CYS A 166 13.31 -40.22 -29.17
CA CYS A 166 12.92 -39.93 -27.79
C CYS A 166 11.59 -39.17 -27.75
N SER A 167 10.82 -39.42 -26.70
CA SER A 167 9.59 -38.69 -26.39
C SER A 167 9.52 -38.41 -24.89
N GLY A 168 8.75 -37.41 -24.48
CA GLY A 168 8.64 -37.13 -23.06
C GLY A 168 7.99 -35.80 -22.71
N LYS A 169 8.10 -35.51 -21.42
CA LYS A 169 7.62 -34.29 -20.79
C LYS A 169 8.70 -33.70 -19.90
N VAL A 170 8.95 -32.40 -20.06
CA VAL A 170 9.72 -31.60 -19.11
C VAL A 170 8.80 -30.60 -18.44
N VAL A 171 8.85 -30.55 -17.11
CA VAL A 171 8.19 -29.52 -16.31
C VAL A 171 9.25 -28.60 -15.75
N TYR A 172 9.16 -27.33 -16.10
CA TYR A 172 9.93 -26.26 -15.50
C TYR A 172 9.04 -25.59 -14.45
N LYS A 173 9.49 -25.52 -13.20
CA LYS A 173 8.82 -24.81 -12.12
C LYS A 173 9.77 -23.76 -11.56
N LEU A 174 9.28 -22.53 -11.43
CA LEU A 174 9.99 -21.45 -10.75
C LEU A 174 9.37 -21.26 -9.37
N ASP A 175 10.16 -21.52 -8.34
CA ASP A 175 9.83 -21.12 -6.98
C ASP A 175 10.46 -19.74 -6.73
N PHE A 176 9.64 -18.70 -6.96
CA PHE A 176 10.05 -17.30 -6.85
C PHE A 176 9.36 -16.66 -5.64
N LYS A 177 10.16 -16.09 -4.74
CA LYS A 177 9.64 -15.30 -3.62
C LYS A 177 9.42 -13.86 -4.10
N PRO A 178 8.20 -13.32 -3.99
CA PRO A 178 7.94 -11.95 -4.40
C PRO A 178 8.71 -10.95 -3.52
N GLU A 179 9.16 -9.86 -4.13
CA GLU A 179 9.64 -8.69 -3.38
C GLU A 179 8.43 -8.00 -2.74
N THR A 180 8.44 -7.86 -1.42
CA THR A 180 7.32 -7.29 -0.65
C THR A 180 7.80 -6.14 0.23
N GLN A 181 6.91 -5.19 0.48
CA GLN A 181 7.08 -4.15 1.49
C GLN A 181 5.88 -4.17 2.43
N VAL A 182 6.15 -3.94 3.71
CA VAL A 182 5.12 -3.80 4.74
C VAL A 182 5.21 -2.40 5.32
N TRP A 183 4.07 -1.74 5.45
CA TRP A 183 3.96 -0.37 5.93
C TRP A 183 2.97 -0.29 7.08
N ASP A 184 3.39 0.27 8.21
CA ASP A 184 2.51 0.71 9.28
C ASP A 184 2.16 2.17 9.07
N ILE A 185 0.86 2.45 8.96
CA ILE A 185 0.32 3.77 8.62
C ILE A 185 -0.62 4.19 9.73
N THR A 186 -0.36 5.34 10.34
CA THR A 186 -1.23 5.93 11.36
C THR A 186 -1.84 7.23 10.83
N LEU A 187 -3.15 7.40 10.97
CA LEU A 187 -3.88 8.63 10.71
C LEU A 187 -4.41 9.17 12.03
N ASN A 188 -3.89 10.31 12.46
CA ASN A 188 -4.47 11.11 13.54
C ASN A 188 -5.31 12.23 12.92
N GLY A 189 -6.53 12.39 13.42
CA GLY A 189 -7.48 13.35 12.91
C GLY A 189 -8.14 14.14 14.01
N HIS A 190 -8.46 15.40 13.73
CA HIS A 190 -9.28 16.21 14.63
C HIS A 190 -10.30 16.99 13.81
N ARG A 191 -11.57 16.92 14.21
CA ARG A 191 -12.66 17.70 13.63
C ARG A 191 -13.44 18.43 14.72
N LYS A 192 -13.61 19.73 14.54
CA LYS A 192 -14.46 20.58 15.38
C LYS A 192 -15.62 21.14 14.56
N LEU A 193 -16.84 20.93 15.04
CA LEU A 193 -18.07 21.49 14.49
C LEU A 193 -18.65 22.48 15.46
N THR A 194 -18.79 23.74 15.04
CA THR A 194 -19.34 24.82 15.86
C THR A 194 -20.60 25.41 15.21
N TYR A 195 -21.64 25.55 16.02
CA TYR A 195 -22.91 26.20 15.72
C TYR A 195 -23.01 27.49 16.56
N HIS A 196 -23.22 28.62 15.90
CA HIS A 196 -23.49 29.89 16.57
C HIS A 196 -25.00 30.00 16.82
N SER A 197 -25.37 30.08 18.09
CA SER A 197 -26.75 30.24 18.53
C SER A 197 -26.92 31.56 19.28
N SER A 198 -28.16 31.97 19.45
CA SER A 198 -28.50 33.17 20.21
C SER A 198 -29.79 32.98 21.00
N VAL A 199 -29.83 33.54 22.21
CA VAL A 199 -31.03 33.61 23.04
C VAL A 199 -31.29 35.05 23.44
N PHE A 200 -32.56 35.42 23.53
CA PHE A 200 -32.97 36.73 24.03
C PHE A 200 -33.06 36.66 25.57
N VAL A 201 -32.29 37.50 26.24
CA VAL A 201 -32.23 37.60 27.70
C VAL A 201 -32.53 39.02 28.16
N LYS A 202 -33.37 39.15 29.19
CA LYS A 202 -33.67 40.43 29.83
C LYS A 202 -32.70 40.64 30.99
N GLN A 203 -31.83 41.63 30.88
CA GLN A 203 -30.91 41.99 31.96
C GLN A 203 -31.66 42.68 33.10
N GLN A 204 -31.33 42.33 34.35
CA GLN A 204 -31.98 42.91 35.52
C GLN A 204 -31.85 44.45 35.51
N GLY A 205 -32.98 45.16 35.58
CA GLY A 205 -33.03 46.63 35.52
C GLY A 205 -33.19 47.24 34.12
N SER A 206 -33.12 46.44 33.04
CA SER A 206 -33.34 46.92 31.67
C SER A 206 -34.75 46.62 31.16
N LYS A 207 -35.34 47.56 30.40
CA LYS A 207 -36.59 47.35 29.65
C LYS A 207 -36.35 46.72 28.27
N GLN A 208 -35.11 46.67 27.79
CA GLN A 208 -34.75 46.11 26.48
C GLN A 208 -34.32 44.64 26.62
N LEU A 209 -34.70 43.82 25.63
CA LEU A 209 -34.22 42.47 25.46
C LEU A 209 -32.83 42.53 24.81
N ASN A 210 -31.82 41.92 25.43
CA ASN A 210 -30.49 41.77 24.86
C ASN A 210 -30.35 40.39 24.21
N THR A 211 -29.58 40.31 23.14
CA THR A 211 -29.25 39.03 22.50
C THR A 211 -27.94 38.51 23.08
N LEU A 212 -27.96 37.30 23.66
CA LEU A 212 -26.76 36.59 24.07
C LEU A 212 -26.40 35.56 23.02
N ASN A 213 -25.28 35.80 22.33
CA ASN A 213 -24.71 34.85 21.36
C ASN A 213 -23.81 33.86 22.09
N TYR A 214 -23.85 32.60 21.69
CA TYR A 214 -22.98 31.57 22.25
C TYR A 214 -22.73 30.45 21.24
N ASP A 215 -21.62 29.75 21.46
CA ASP A 215 -21.20 28.63 20.64
C ASP A 215 -21.62 27.32 21.30
N LEU A 216 -22.06 26.39 20.46
CA LEU A 216 -22.34 25.01 20.83
C LEU A 216 -21.85 24.08 19.74
N GLY A 217 -21.45 22.86 20.08
CA GLY A 217 -20.82 21.97 19.13
C GLY A 217 -20.15 20.75 19.74
N ALA A 218 -19.37 20.06 18.91
CA ALA A 218 -18.60 18.89 19.29
C ALA A 218 -17.23 18.87 18.61
N ASP A 219 -16.27 18.31 19.34
CA ASP A 219 -14.92 18.00 18.91
C ASP A 219 -14.82 16.47 18.77
N PHE A 220 -14.21 15.99 17.69
CA PHE A 220 -13.99 14.58 17.40
C PHE A 220 -12.51 14.35 17.16
N ASP A 221 -11.91 13.43 17.92
CA ASP A 221 -10.51 13.04 17.81
C ASP A 221 -10.41 11.59 17.31
N TYR A 222 -9.83 11.44 16.13
CA TYR A 222 -9.67 10.15 15.45
C TYR A 222 -8.25 9.64 15.56
N LYS A 223 -8.13 8.34 15.83
CA LYS A 223 -6.85 7.64 15.71
C LYS A 223 -7.04 6.29 15.02
N LEU A 224 -6.62 6.25 13.77
CA LEU A 224 -6.69 5.08 12.91
C LEU A 224 -5.28 4.59 12.62
N SER A 225 -5.08 3.29 12.55
CA SER A 225 -3.83 2.72 12.05
C SER A 225 -4.10 1.46 11.26
N ALA A 226 -3.33 1.25 10.21
CA ALA A 226 -3.42 0.07 9.37
C ALA A 226 -2.02 -0.42 9.02
N ARG A 227 -1.91 -1.74 8.80
CA ARG A 227 -0.75 -2.37 8.19
C ARG A 227 -1.08 -2.71 6.75
N VAL A 228 -0.25 -2.25 5.83
CA VAL A 228 -0.41 -2.42 4.39
C VAL A 228 0.75 -3.24 3.84
N VAL A 229 0.45 -4.14 2.91
CA VAL A 229 1.41 -4.96 2.20
C VAL A 229 1.38 -4.60 0.72
N LEU A 230 2.54 -4.26 0.20
CA LEU A 230 2.78 -4.01 -1.23
C LEU A 230 3.63 -5.14 -1.79
N THR A 231 3.32 -5.57 -3.00
CA THR A 231 4.10 -6.58 -3.72
C THR A 231 4.57 -6.00 -5.04
N LYS A 232 5.84 -6.24 -5.39
CA LYS A 232 6.37 -5.81 -6.67
C LYS A 232 5.92 -6.77 -7.78
N LYS A 233 5.29 -6.22 -8.82
CA LYS A 233 4.86 -6.87 -10.07
C LYS A 233 5.13 -5.92 -11.21
N LYS A 234 5.57 -6.34 -12.38
CA LYS A 234 5.82 -5.37 -13.46
C LYS A 234 7.05 -4.48 -13.22
N LYS A 235 7.93 -4.81 -12.27
CA LYS A 235 8.87 -3.86 -11.60
C LYS A 235 8.19 -2.68 -10.88
N GLN A 236 6.86 -2.71 -10.72
CA GLN A 236 6.06 -1.67 -10.06
C GLN A 236 5.50 -2.19 -8.73
N TRP A 237 5.30 -1.31 -7.76
CA TRP A 237 4.63 -1.68 -6.52
C TRP A 237 3.12 -1.76 -6.75
N VAL A 238 2.50 -2.83 -6.25
CA VAL A 238 1.06 -3.05 -6.34
C VAL A 238 0.51 -3.31 -4.94
N TYR A 239 -0.61 -2.67 -4.63
CA TYR A 239 -1.36 -2.94 -3.40
C TYR A 239 -1.76 -4.41 -3.33
N THR A 240 -1.44 -5.08 -2.23
CA THR A 240 -1.76 -6.52 -2.05
C THR A 240 -2.81 -6.73 -0.98
N SER A 241 -2.66 -6.08 0.18
CA SER A 241 -3.60 -6.19 1.28
C SER A 241 -3.39 -5.09 2.30
N GLY A 242 -4.42 -4.77 3.08
CA GLY A 242 -4.31 -3.94 4.27
C GLY A 242 -5.22 -4.45 5.38
N THR A 243 -4.83 -4.19 6.63
CA THR A 243 -5.60 -4.55 7.81
C THR A 243 -5.55 -3.43 8.83
N ILE A 244 -6.72 -3.05 9.36
CA ILE A 244 -6.83 -1.99 10.36
C ILE A 244 -6.39 -2.56 11.72
N ASN A 245 -5.33 -1.99 12.31
CA ASN A 245 -4.77 -2.44 13.59
C ASN A 245 -5.36 -1.68 14.79
N ARG A 246 -5.78 -0.43 14.56
CA ARG A 246 -6.40 0.44 15.57
C ARG A 246 -7.41 1.35 14.89
N SER A 247 -8.54 1.54 15.53
CA SER A 247 -9.53 2.54 15.14
C SER A 247 -10.23 3.02 16.40
N THR A 248 -10.07 4.29 16.73
CA THR A 248 -10.73 4.92 17.88
C THR A 248 -11.25 6.29 17.48
N VAL A 249 -12.38 6.66 18.06
CA VAL A 249 -12.95 8.01 17.99
C VAL A 249 -13.28 8.43 19.41
N ASP A 250 -12.65 9.51 19.85
CA ASP A 250 -13.01 10.19 21.08
C ASP A 250 -13.83 11.43 20.70
N TYR A 251 -14.74 11.86 21.58
CA TYR A 251 -15.54 13.04 21.34
C TYR A 251 -15.71 13.86 22.61
N ASP A 252 -15.68 15.17 22.42
CA ASP A 252 -16.02 16.17 23.43
C ASP A 252 -17.13 17.07 22.89
N TYR A 253 -17.88 17.68 23.80
CA TYR A 253 -18.93 18.63 23.45
C TYR A 253 -18.70 19.95 24.16
N PHE A 254 -19.25 21.01 23.58
CA PHE A 254 -19.28 22.30 24.24
C PHE A 254 -20.63 22.97 24.01
N GLN A 255 -21.13 23.59 25.06
CA GLN A 255 -22.32 24.43 25.05
C GLN A 255 -22.21 25.42 26.21
N ASN A 256 -23.00 26.49 26.21
CA ASN A 256 -23.00 27.44 27.33
C ASN A 256 -23.73 26.83 28.55
N PRO A 257 -23.01 26.47 29.63
CA PRO A 257 -23.60 25.78 30.79
C PRO A 257 -24.52 26.69 31.62
N MET A 258 -24.39 28.02 31.49
CA MET A 258 -25.31 28.95 32.14
C MET A 258 -26.69 28.92 31.48
N LEU A 259 -26.75 28.60 30.19
CA LEU A 259 -28.00 28.59 29.42
C LEU A 259 -28.68 27.22 29.39
N TYR A 260 -27.90 26.15 29.30
CA TYR A 260 -28.41 24.80 29.17
C TYR A 260 -27.77 23.86 30.18
N LYS A 261 -28.62 23.07 30.84
CA LYS A 261 -28.20 21.91 31.61
C LYS A 261 -28.22 20.68 30.70
N VAL A 262 -27.08 20.03 30.54
CA VAL A 262 -27.01 18.72 29.86
C VAL A 262 -27.66 17.67 30.74
N ASN A 263 -28.56 16.88 30.16
CA ASN A 263 -29.17 15.74 30.83
C ASN A 263 -28.50 14.43 30.41
N ASN A 264 -28.18 14.27 29.12
CA ASN A 264 -27.58 13.05 28.59
C ASN A 264 -26.73 13.35 27.35
N ILE A 265 -25.66 12.57 27.15
CA ILE A 265 -24.82 12.61 25.97
C ILE A 265 -24.46 11.18 25.58
N PHE A 266 -24.55 10.89 24.30
CA PHE A 266 -24.06 9.64 23.74
C PHE A 266 -23.66 9.84 22.28
N CYS A 267 -22.77 8.98 21.80
CA CYS A 267 -22.40 8.92 20.39
C CYS A 267 -23.04 7.70 19.73
N GLN A 268 -23.88 7.94 18.73
CA GLN A 268 -24.32 6.90 17.81
C GLN A 268 -23.20 6.58 16.82
N TYR A 269 -22.99 5.29 16.57
CA TYR A 269 -22.03 4.77 15.59
C TYR A 269 -20.54 4.97 15.89
N CYS A 270 -20.17 5.57 17.03
CA CYS A 270 -18.77 5.56 17.49
C CYS A 270 -18.26 4.13 17.71
N ASP A 271 -19.11 3.22 18.19
CA ASP A 271 -18.81 1.79 18.33
C ASP A 271 -18.46 1.13 17.00
N LYS A 272 -19.10 1.54 15.89
CA LYS A 272 -18.78 1.03 14.56
C LYS A 272 -17.36 1.40 14.13
N ILE A 273 -16.83 2.54 14.58
CA ILE A 273 -15.44 2.93 14.32
C ILE A 273 -14.50 1.99 15.05
N GLU A 274 -14.76 1.68 16.32
CA GLU A 274 -13.95 0.72 17.07
C GLU A 274 -13.98 -0.69 16.47
N GLN A 275 -15.14 -1.10 15.92
CA GLN A 275 -15.33 -2.38 15.24
C GLN A 275 -14.56 -2.51 13.91
N LEU A 276 -13.96 -1.42 13.38
CA LEU A 276 -13.08 -1.49 12.22
C LEU A 276 -11.77 -2.25 12.51
N LYS A 277 -11.36 -2.37 13.77
CA LYS A 277 -10.15 -3.10 14.13
C LYS A 277 -10.24 -4.56 13.66
N GLY A 278 -9.23 -4.99 12.91
CA GLY A 278 -9.12 -6.31 12.31
C GLY A 278 -9.81 -6.44 10.95
N GLN A 279 -10.54 -5.42 10.48
CA GLN A 279 -11.14 -5.42 9.16
C GLN A 279 -10.10 -5.20 8.07
N ALA A 280 -10.40 -5.73 6.88
CA ALA A 280 -9.61 -5.44 5.68
C ALA A 280 -9.73 -3.95 5.32
N LEU A 281 -8.62 -3.39 4.87
CA LEU A 281 -8.55 -2.06 4.27
C LEU A 281 -8.22 -2.24 2.80
N ASP A 282 -8.89 -1.49 1.94
CA ASP A 282 -8.58 -1.44 0.51
C ASP A 282 -7.67 -0.24 0.20
N GLY A 283 -6.95 -0.34 -0.91
CA GLY A 283 -6.06 0.70 -1.38
C GLY A 283 -5.55 0.45 -2.79
N ASP A 284 -4.82 1.42 -3.32
CA ASP A 284 -4.22 1.38 -4.64
C ASP A 284 -2.84 2.05 -4.64
N ILE A 285 -2.01 1.74 -5.63
CA ILE A 285 -0.72 2.39 -5.88
C ILE A 285 -0.75 3.06 -7.25
N LEU A 286 -0.51 4.37 -7.27
CA LEU A 286 -0.25 5.14 -8.49
C LEU A 286 1.20 5.64 -8.43
N ASP A 287 2.05 5.02 -9.25
CA ASP A 287 3.51 5.21 -9.22
C ASP A 287 4.12 4.92 -7.83
N ASP A 288 4.41 5.97 -7.06
CA ASP A 288 4.96 5.90 -5.69
C ASP A 288 4.00 6.50 -4.63
N ILE A 289 2.74 6.70 -5.02
CA ILE A 289 1.68 7.23 -4.17
C ILE A 289 0.76 6.08 -3.76
N LEU A 290 0.63 5.89 -2.45
CA LEU A 290 -0.34 5.00 -1.85
C LEU A 290 -1.64 5.74 -1.59
N ILE A 291 -2.75 5.17 -2.04
CA ILE A 291 -4.09 5.64 -1.76
C ILE A 291 -4.79 4.61 -0.90
N LEU A 292 -5.38 5.04 0.22
CA LEU A 292 -6.14 4.19 1.12
C LEU A 292 -7.62 4.54 1.10
N PHE A 293 -8.46 3.52 1.17
CA PHE A 293 -9.91 3.63 1.09
C PHE A 293 -10.52 3.29 2.45
N TRP A 294 -10.55 4.27 3.34
CA TRP A 294 -11.14 4.10 4.66
C TRP A 294 -12.66 3.88 4.56
N PRO A 295 -13.23 2.95 5.35
CA PRO A 295 -14.67 2.74 5.40
C PRO A 295 -15.42 4.04 5.76
N THR A 296 -16.56 4.26 5.12
CA THR A 296 -17.40 5.44 5.42
C THR A 296 -18.26 5.14 6.65
N ILE A 297 -17.96 5.81 7.77
CA ILE A 297 -18.76 5.79 9.00
C ILE A 297 -19.02 7.24 9.42
N GLU A 298 -20.26 7.52 9.78
CA GLU A 298 -20.73 8.83 10.22
C GLU A 298 -21.10 8.75 11.72
N PRO A 299 -20.18 9.07 12.64
CA PRO A 299 -20.52 9.16 14.05
C PRO A 299 -21.38 10.39 14.33
N VAL A 300 -22.37 10.23 15.21
CA VAL A 300 -23.31 11.29 15.57
C VAL A 300 -23.33 11.47 17.07
N VAL A 301 -22.87 12.62 17.54
CA VAL A 301 -22.99 13.01 18.96
C VAL A 301 -24.37 13.59 19.18
N ILE A 302 -25.11 12.98 20.11
CA ILE A 302 -26.45 13.41 20.49
C ILE A 302 -26.41 13.96 21.91
N ILE A 303 -26.87 15.19 22.05
CA ILE A 303 -26.90 15.92 23.31
C ILE A 303 -28.36 16.22 23.65
N ASP A 304 -28.86 15.58 24.68
CA ASP A 304 -30.17 15.91 25.26
C ASP A 304 -29.94 16.94 26.36
N SER A 305 -30.44 18.15 26.14
CA SER A 305 -30.28 19.28 27.04
C SER A 305 -31.61 19.91 27.39
N GLN A 306 -31.65 20.66 28.48
CA GLN A 306 -32.79 21.51 28.82
C GLN A 306 -32.33 22.92 29.18
N LEU A 307 -33.20 23.91 28.99
CA LEU A 307 -32.92 25.25 29.50
C LEU A 307 -32.62 25.18 30.99
N ASN A 308 -31.59 25.91 31.42
CA ASN A 308 -31.19 25.94 32.81
C ASN A 308 -32.37 26.44 33.67
N PRO A 309 -32.86 25.67 34.66
CA PRO A 309 -33.99 26.06 35.49
C PRO A 309 -33.75 27.34 36.30
N ASP A 310 -32.49 27.75 36.49
CA ASP A 310 -32.13 29.00 37.16
C ASP A 310 -32.44 30.26 36.32
N ILE A 311 -32.72 30.08 35.02
CA ILE A 311 -33.15 31.17 34.15
C ILE A 311 -34.60 31.50 34.48
N LYS A 312 -34.82 32.71 35.00
CA LYS A 312 -36.15 33.19 35.39
C LYS A 312 -36.84 33.89 34.23
N CYS A 313 -38.04 33.47 33.89
CA CYS A 313 -38.91 34.20 32.96
C CYS A 313 -39.27 35.57 33.54
N ALA A 314 -39.06 36.63 32.76
CA ALA A 314 -39.45 37.97 33.16
C ALA A 314 -40.98 38.14 33.05
N PRO A 315 -41.63 38.77 34.05
CA PRO A 315 -43.06 39.09 33.96
C PRO A 315 -43.34 40.08 32.82
N GLY A 316 -44.44 39.87 32.10
CA GLY A 316 -44.88 40.68 30.95
C GLY A 316 -45.66 39.86 29.92
N GLU A 317 -46.02 40.47 28.77
CA GLU A 317 -46.82 39.84 27.71
C GLU A 317 -46.20 38.55 27.13
N ALA A 318 -44.88 38.37 27.27
CA ALA A 318 -44.17 37.18 26.81
C ALA A 318 -43.96 36.11 27.92
N TYR A 319 -44.47 36.32 29.14
CA TYR A 319 -44.24 35.43 30.29
C TYR A 319 -44.77 34.02 30.02
N ASP A 320 -46.02 33.89 29.58
CA ASP A 320 -46.62 32.57 29.29
C ASP A 320 -45.95 31.86 28.11
N THR A 321 -45.33 32.61 27.20
CA THR A 321 -44.53 32.06 26.09
C THR A 321 -43.18 31.54 26.61
N CYS A 322 -42.52 32.29 27.48
CA CYS A 322 -41.27 31.88 28.14
C CYS A 322 -41.48 30.64 29.04
N VAL A 323 -42.55 30.62 29.84
CA VAL A 323 -42.89 29.47 30.70
C VAL A 323 -43.23 28.24 29.86
N ARG A 324 -43.98 28.39 28.77
CA ARG A 324 -44.24 27.30 27.81
C ARG A 324 -42.96 26.81 27.11
N GLN A 325 -42.01 27.70 26.82
CA GLN A 325 -40.70 27.31 26.31
C GLN A 325 -39.91 26.55 27.38
N HIS A 326 -39.85 27.02 28.63
CA HIS A 326 -39.23 26.27 29.73
C HIS A 326 -39.84 24.88 29.94
N GLN A 327 -41.16 24.73 29.78
CA GLN A 327 -41.87 23.44 29.90
C GLN A 327 -41.67 22.52 28.67
N LYS A 328 -41.31 23.05 27.50
CA LYS A 328 -41.13 22.30 26.25
C LYS A 328 -39.66 22.14 25.83
N ALA A 329 -38.74 22.89 26.42
CA ALA A 329 -37.35 23.03 25.95
C ALA A 329 -36.45 21.89 26.44
N SER A 330 -36.88 20.64 26.27
CA SER A 330 -35.92 19.57 26.02
C SER A 330 -35.42 19.77 24.58
N THR A 331 -34.20 20.28 24.44
CA THR A 331 -33.56 20.41 23.14
C THR A 331 -32.67 19.21 22.94
N ARG A 332 -32.99 18.41 21.94
CA ARG A 332 -32.11 17.38 21.40
C ARG A 332 -31.29 17.99 20.29
N LEU A 333 -29.98 18.01 20.45
CA LEU A 333 -29.03 18.43 19.43
C LEU A 333 -28.33 17.20 18.88
N GLU A 334 -28.31 17.08 17.56
CA GLU A 334 -27.60 16.02 16.85
C GLU A 334 -26.49 16.64 16.01
N ILE A 335 -25.25 16.27 16.32
CA ILE A 335 -24.05 16.75 15.64
C ILE A 335 -23.41 15.57 14.94
N SER A 336 -23.48 15.58 13.62
CA SER A 336 -22.95 14.50 12.80
C SER A 336 -21.59 14.85 12.18
N ASP A 337 -20.67 13.89 12.21
CA ASP A 337 -19.46 13.89 11.40
C ASP A 337 -19.62 13.01 10.15
N SER A 338 -20.34 13.54 9.16
CA SER A 338 -20.57 12.84 7.88
C SER A 338 -19.32 12.67 7.02
N ASP A 339 -18.27 13.47 7.24
CA ASP A 339 -17.24 13.66 6.21
C ASP A 339 -15.80 13.33 6.62
N PHE A 340 -15.46 13.07 7.90
CA PHE A 340 -14.05 12.88 8.26
C PHE A 340 -13.42 11.71 7.50
N LEU A 341 -13.98 10.50 7.65
CA LEU A 341 -13.46 9.31 6.95
C LEU A 341 -13.65 9.42 5.43
N GLN A 342 -14.78 9.97 4.99
CA GLN A 342 -15.05 10.17 3.57
C GLN A 342 -14.02 11.08 2.90
N ARG A 343 -13.56 12.14 3.59
CA ARG A 343 -12.53 13.05 3.06
C ARG A 343 -11.15 12.43 3.09
N THR A 344 -10.89 11.50 4.00
CA THR A 344 -9.63 10.73 4.02
C THR A 344 -9.54 9.71 2.89
N TRP A 345 -10.67 9.37 2.28
CA TRP A 345 -10.71 8.56 1.08
C TRP A 345 -10.01 9.32 -0.05
N GLY A 346 -8.93 8.75 -0.58
CA GLY A 346 -8.27 9.30 -1.75
C GLY A 346 -7.11 10.23 -1.41
N HIS A 347 -6.76 10.40 -0.13
CA HIS A 347 -5.53 11.07 0.23
C HIS A 347 -4.33 10.37 -0.42
N HIS A 348 -3.47 11.17 -1.06
CA HIS A 348 -2.26 10.70 -1.71
C HIS A 348 -1.13 10.61 -0.69
N LEU A 349 -0.76 9.38 -0.30
CA LEU A 349 0.28 9.14 0.69
C LEU A 349 1.60 8.82 -0.02
N PRO A 350 2.63 9.67 0.11
CA PRO A 350 3.93 9.35 -0.48
C PRO A 350 4.54 8.15 0.26
N LEU A 351 5.04 7.13 -0.44
CA LEU A 351 5.70 5.96 0.14
C LEU A 351 7.10 6.30 0.70
N ARG A 352 7.16 7.18 1.69
CA ARG A 352 8.35 7.61 2.40
C ARG A 352 8.10 7.58 3.90
N ASN A 353 9.12 7.21 4.67
CA ASN A 353 9.04 7.25 6.13
C ASN A 353 8.86 8.69 6.63
N GLY A 354 7.99 8.88 7.62
CA GLY A 354 7.83 10.14 8.33
C GLY A 354 6.37 10.63 8.44
N SER A 355 6.22 11.83 8.99
CA SER A 355 4.92 12.50 9.10
C SER A 355 4.53 13.20 7.80
N TYR A 356 3.26 13.11 7.45
CA TYR A 356 2.68 13.70 6.25
C TYR A 356 1.35 14.39 6.57
N ASP A 357 1.14 15.57 5.99
CA ASP A 357 -0.08 16.37 6.15
C ASP A 357 -0.64 16.68 4.76
N PRO A 358 -1.75 16.04 4.35
CA PRO A 358 -2.31 16.19 3.00
C PRO A 358 -2.77 17.61 2.70
N ALA A 359 -3.07 18.42 3.73
CA ALA A 359 -3.50 19.81 3.53
C ALA A 359 -2.37 20.71 3.01
N LYS A 360 -1.10 20.28 3.12
CA LYS A 360 0.07 21.07 2.69
C LYS A 360 0.52 20.79 1.26
N ASP A 361 0.34 19.57 0.76
CA ASP A 361 0.87 19.15 -0.54
C ASP A 361 -0.16 19.27 -1.68
N ASP A 362 -1.46 19.09 -1.40
CA ASP A 362 -2.45 18.98 -2.48
C ASP A 362 -3.05 20.33 -2.91
N GLY A 363 -2.73 21.42 -2.20
CA GLY A 363 -3.49 22.67 -2.35
C GLY A 363 -5.00 22.46 -2.16
N MET A 364 -5.41 21.35 -1.53
CA MET A 364 -6.73 21.15 -0.96
C MET A 364 -6.85 22.14 0.20
N ASP A 365 -6.94 23.42 -0.12
CA ASP A 365 -7.74 24.34 0.67
C ASP A 365 -9.12 23.67 0.69
N PRO A 366 -9.55 23.09 1.83
CA PRO A 366 -10.85 22.49 1.89
C PRO A 366 -11.78 23.65 1.57
N LYS A 367 -12.30 23.73 0.34
CA LYS A 367 -13.39 24.66 0.05
C LYS A 367 -14.45 24.27 1.05
N ILE A 368 -14.52 25.05 2.13
CA ILE A 368 -15.30 24.76 3.33
C ILE A 368 -16.73 24.87 2.84
N LYS A 369 -17.25 23.78 2.28
CA LYS A 369 -18.69 23.63 2.11
C LYS A 369 -19.20 23.63 3.53
N LYS A 370 -19.66 24.80 3.98
CA LYS A 370 -20.37 24.96 5.24
C LYS A 370 -21.42 23.88 5.27
N ILE A 371 -21.27 22.93 6.18
CA ILE A 371 -22.27 21.89 6.40
C ILE A 371 -23.55 22.62 6.78
N LYS A 372 -24.68 22.19 6.23
CA LYS A 372 -25.97 22.84 6.44
C LYS A 372 -26.24 22.92 7.96
N GLY A 373 -26.21 24.14 8.50
CA GLY A 373 -26.42 24.41 9.93
C GLY A 373 -25.14 24.69 10.73
N ALA A 374 -23.97 24.15 10.37
CA ALA A 374 -22.72 24.44 11.07
C ALA A 374 -22.09 25.74 10.53
N SER A 375 -21.67 26.61 11.45
CA SER A 375 -21.16 27.93 11.10
C SER A 375 -19.64 27.98 10.98
N THR A 376 -18.92 27.12 11.72
CA THR A 376 -17.46 26.97 11.63
C THR A 376 -17.06 25.50 11.67
N LEU A 377 -16.16 25.11 10.76
CA LEU A 377 -15.54 23.78 10.67
C LEU A 377 -14.03 23.94 10.78
N LEU A 378 -13.41 23.23 11.73
CA LEU A 378 -11.95 23.05 11.78
C LEU A 378 -11.65 21.56 11.59
N LEU A 379 -10.78 21.25 10.65
CA LEU A 379 -10.44 19.88 10.26
C LEU A 379 -8.94 19.76 10.08
N LYS A 380 -8.35 18.73 10.70
CA LYS A 380 -6.90 18.47 10.64
C LYS A 380 -6.65 16.98 10.43
N TYR A 381 -5.65 16.68 9.61
CA TYR A 381 -5.16 15.32 9.36
C TYR A 381 -3.65 15.29 9.55
N ARG A 382 -3.16 14.18 10.09
CA ARG A 382 -1.73 13.88 10.10
C ARG A 382 -1.52 12.39 9.94
N TYR A 383 -0.83 12.03 8.88
CA TYR A 383 -0.35 10.67 8.69
C TYR A 383 1.06 10.52 9.26
N ASP A 384 1.36 9.33 9.76
CA ASP A 384 2.71 8.87 10.05
C ASP A 384 2.90 7.53 9.34
N LEU A 385 3.87 7.46 8.42
CA LEU A 385 4.17 6.27 7.64
C LEU A 385 5.51 5.68 8.09
N HIS A 386 5.52 4.38 8.34
CA HIS A 386 6.70 3.64 8.73
C HIS A 386 6.79 2.31 7.98
N ARG A 387 7.85 2.15 7.19
CA ARG A 387 8.18 0.87 6.57
C ARG A 387 8.73 -0.09 7.61
N VAL A 388 8.13 -1.26 7.69
CA VAL A 388 8.59 -2.38 8.53
C VAL A 388 9.63 -3.16 7.73
N GLU A 389 10.84 -3.33 8.29
CA GLU A 389 11.95 -4.05 7.66
C GLU A 389 11.81 -5.58 7.72
#